data_AF-A0A151EDV0-F1
#
_entry.id   AF-A0A151EDV0-F1
#
_cell.length_a   1.000
_cell.length_b   1.000
_cell.length_c   1.000
_cell.angle_alpha   90.00
_cell.angle_beta   90.00
_cell.angle_gamma   90.00
#
_symmetry.space_group_name_H-M   'P 1'
#
loop_
_entity.id
_entity.type
_entity.pdbx_description
1 polymer ?
#
loop_
_entity_poly.entity_id
_entity_poly.type
_entity_poly.pdbx_seq_one_letter_code
_entity_poly.pdbx_strand_id
1 'polypeptide(L)'
;MIVKVKDIKERLEGSYRLIRIKRIKLIFFSVQIILGIFLGLIVALFMGMTLNPFYFPVDAFALLILIFLLIISGEAIYFKSLEVRYTRSRSRKFLIARNSVRRSAVIVVLAVLSLILLMLPITEEKITDTYRPTDDGLNDEGIRIINGGFGDFSFESQDYIGITRAESLLITINPANSPPDPVPLSVYKMTNGQVDTISTGQASTSTAFLTRNIGSHSYVFDTFYVHLDPVDNGEYYYIWTVESRVSPLITFYFPIIAIIFIIIELTSIGIMLPTRRKHASASIYSKKYVAETSSSEYFAEDRAPMTKEEAKEEALLESTLDIELPPPPPTAPVPTAAVPPPPEEEEREIVRKLGEVDEGVIEEPDVPCPNCGEMNSPYAVMCFLCGNALEVSEEVVTVDLIDYLRKGKEFAEAGKYNDALQCFEEVLKQDKANEEALLEKGILLRRQGKWGMAIQHINTALQVNPRNTQALLEKAEILTERDKIDKALGLYNQILLNDPTNMYVKSRIEELSQEAELEDAEEVIDLFMCVPGVGLARATALYEGGITSWTQLKAASEADLANVKGISERLAKKIKKSLDGME
;
A
#
# COMPACT_ATOMS: atom_id res chain seq x y z
N MET A 1 7.36 -10.51 -36.55
CA MET A 1 7.76 -11.13 -35.26
C MET A 1 8.57 -10.19 -34.36
N ILE A 2 9.64 -9.53 -34.85
CA ILE A 2 10.52 -8.66 -34.03
C ILE A 2 9.77 -7.49 -33.35
N VAL A 3 8.76 -6.91 -34.01
CA VAL A 3 7.91 -5.85 -33.43
C VAL A 3 7.04 -6.36 -32.28
N LYS A 4 6.51 -7.58 -32.37
CA LYS A 4 5.66 -8.20 -31.31
C LYS A 4 6.49 -8.57 -30.07
N VAL A 5 7.72 -9.06 -30.24
CA VAL A 5 8.61 -9.42 -29.10
C VAL A 5 9.09 -8.18 -28.35
N LYS A 6 9.42 -7.10 -29.08
CA LYS A 6 9.81 -5.82 -28.46
C LYS A 6 8.65 -5.20 -27.66
N ASP A 7 7.43 -5.30 -28.19
CA ASP A 7 6.20 -4.82 -27.55
C ASP A 7 5.86 -5.65 -26.29
N ILE A 8 6.02 -6.98 -26.29
CA ILE A 8 5.82 -7.82 -25.10
C ILE A 8 6.86 -7.52 -24.01
N LYS A 9 8.12 -7.34 -24.38
CA LYS A 9 9.18 -6.95 -23.44
C LYS A 9 8.92 -5.57 -22.82
N GLU A 10 8.58 -4.58 -23.64
CA GLU A 10 8.20 -3.23 -23.16
C GLU A 10 6.94 -3.28 -22.28
N ARG A 11 5.97 -4.15 -22.60
CA ARG A 11 4.76 -4.36 -21.80
C ARG A 11 5.09 -4.94 -20.43
N LEU A 12 5.88 -6.01 -20.34
CA LEU A 12 6.32 -6.63 -19.08
C LEU A 12 7.14 -5.65 -18.23
N GLU A 13 8.10 -4.97 -18.84
CA GLU A 13 8.89 -3.93 -18.18
C GLU A 13 8.02 -2.79 -17.63
N GLY A 14 6.96 -2.38 -18.33
CA GLY A 14 6.06 -1.32 -17.88
C GLY A 14 5.36 -1.60 -16.54
N SER A 15 4.95 -2.84 -16.28
CA SER A 15 4.32 -3.21 -14.99
C SER A 15 5.33 -3.28 -13.86
N TYR A 16 6.50 -3.85 -14.11
CA TYR A 16 7.58 -3.86 -13.14
C TYR A 16 8.03 -2.43 -12.77
N ARG A 17 8.17 -1.56 -13.77
CA ARG A 17 8.49 -0.13 -13.57
C ARG A 17 7.42 0.57 -12.73
N LEU A 18 6.13 0.30 -12.95
CA LEU A 18 5.05 0.91 -12.15
C LEU A 18 5.11 0.50 -10.67
N ILE A 19 5.36 -0.78 -10.39
CA ILE A 19 5.52 -1.27 -9.01
C ILE A 19 6.74 -0.61 -8.34
N ARG A 20 7.86 -0.52 -9.07
CA ARG A 20 9.08 0.14 -8.57
C ARG A 20 8.85 1.62 -8.31
N ILE A 21 8.13 2.33 -9.19
CA ILE A 21 7.76 3.74 -9.00
C ILE A 21 6.93 3.91 -7.72
N LYS A 22 5.95 3.04 -7.48
CA LYS A 22 5.15 3.10 -6.24
C LYS A 22 5.99 2.87 -4.97
N ARG A 23 6.93 1.93 -4.99
CA ARG A 23 7.86 1.71 -3.86
C ARG A 23 8.79 2.90 -3.64
N ILE A 24 9.40 3.42 -4.72
CA ILE A 24 10.28 4.60 -4.63
C ILE A 24 9.51 5.79 -4.08
N LYS A 25 8.29 6.03 -4.59
CA LYS A 25 7.40 7.09 -4.11
C LYS A 25 7.13 6.96 -2.62
N LEU A 26 6.81 5.75 -2.14
CA LEU A 26 6.57 5.49 -0.72
C LEU A 26 7.81 5.82 0.11
N ILE A 27 8.97 5.27 -0.25
CA ILE A 27 10.24 5.50 0.46
C ILE A 27 10.59 6.99 0.47
N PHE A 28 10.44 7.67 -0.67
CA PHE A 28 10.79 9.07 -0.83
C PHE A 28 9.95 9.98 0.08
N PHE A 29 8.63 9.78 0.10
CA PHE A 29 7.75 10.54 1.00
C PHE A 29 8.00 10.20 2.47
N SER A 30 8.28 8.93 2.81
CA SER A 30 8.67 8.55 4.17
C SER A 30 9.94 9.26 4.63
N VAL A 31 10.96 9.32 3.78
CA VAL A 31 12.22 10.03 4.07
C VAL A 31 11.98 11.52 4.28
N GLN A 32 11.14 12.17 3.47
CA GLN A 32 10.81 13.58 3.65
C GLN A 32 10.06 13.85 4.96
N ILE A 33 9.16 12.97 5.37
CA ILE A 33 8.46 13.09 6.66
C ILE A 33 9.48 13.01 7.81
N ILE A 34 10.38 12.03 7.78
CA ILE A 34 11.44 11.89 8.79
C ILE A 34 12.34 13.13 8.82
N LEU A 35 12.75 13.62 7.64
CA LEU A 35 13.57 14.81 7.51
C LEU A 35 12.85 16.06 8.03
N GLY A 36 11.54 16.19 7.76
CA GLY A 36 10.71 17.28 8.27
C GLY A 36 10.58 17.27 9.79
N ILE A 37 10.41 16.09 10.40
CA ILE A 37 10.42 15.93 11.86
C ILE A 37 11.79 16.31 12.43
N PHE A 38 12.87 15.84 11.82
CA PHE A 38 14.23 16.14 12.25
C PHE A 38 14.56 17.63 12.18
N LEU A 39 14.22 18.30 11.06
CA LEU A 39 14.35 19.75 10.92
C LEU A 39 13.45 20.50 11.91
N GLY A 40 12.23 19.99 12.16
CA GLY A 40 11.34 20.54 13.18
C GLY A 40 11.97 20.52 14.56
N LEU A 41 12.63 19.42 14.94
CA LEU A 41 13.37 19.33 16.21
C LEU A 41 14.56 20.31 16.27
N ILE A 42 15.28 20.50 15.16
CA ILE A 42 16.35 21.49 15.07
C ILE A 42 15.78 22.90 15.28
N VAL A 43 14.70 23.25 14.58
CA VAL A 43 14.03 24.55 14.73
C VAL A 43 13.56 24.74 16.18
N ALA A 44 13.00 23.70 16.81
CA ALA A 44 12.59 23.74 18.21
C ALA A 44 13.75 24.10 19.16
N LEU A 45 14.93 23.52 18.93
CA LEU A 45 16.14 23.77 19.72
C LEU A 45 16.65 25.20 19.56
N PHE A 46 16.69 25.72 18.33
CA PHE A 46 17.21 27.07 18.06
C PHE A 46 16.23 28.19 18.42
N MET A 47 14.92 27.94 18.32
CA MET A 47 13.87 28.93 18.62
C MET A 47 13.41 28.90 20.09
N GLY A 48 14.03 28.07 20.94
CA GLY A 48 13.79 28.10 22.38
C GLY A 48 12.40 27.63 22.80
N MET A 49 11.86 26.58 22.16
CA MET A 49 10.59 25.96 22.57
C MET A 49 10.68 25.52 24.04
N THR A 50 9.76 26.00 24.89
CA THR A 50 9.75 25.74 26.33
C THR A 50 8.41 25.15 26.77
N LEU A 51 8.43 24.26 27.77
CA LEU A 51 7.21 23.62 28.29
C LEU A 51 6.67 24.32 29.54
N ASN A 52 7.52 25.02 30.28
CA ASN A 52 7.13 25.78 31.46
C ASN A 52 8.01 27.05 31.62
N PRO A 53 7.47 28.25 31.36
CA PRO A 53 6.15 28.51 30.77
C PRO A 53 6.01 27.89 29.37
N PHE A 54 4.80 27.54 28.95
CA PHE A 54 4.58 26.89 27.65
C PHE A 54 4.78 27.90 26.52
N TYR A 55 5.73 27.63 25.62
CA TYR A 55 5.92 28.40 24.41
C TYR A 55 6.18 27.49 23.21
N PHE A 56 5.43 27.71 22.12
CA PHE A 56 5.61 27.02 20.86
C PHE A 56 5.71 28.00 19.67
N PRO A 57 6.84 28.06 18.92
CA PRO A 57 7.06 28.99 17.80
C PRO A 57 6.27 28.60 16.54
N VAL A 58 4.95 28.84 16.49
CA VAL A 58 4.13 28.43 15.34
C VAL A 58 4.62 29.06 14.04
N ASP A 59 5.03 30.32 14.03
CA ASP A 59 5.48 31.00 12.81
C ASP A 59 6.64 30.29 12.11
N ALA A 60 7.65 29.83 12.86
CA ALA A 60 8.80 29.10 12.36
C ALA A 60 8.43 27.68 11.89
N PHE A 61 7.59 26.96 12.64
CA PHE A 61 7.12 25.62 12.25
C PHE A 61 6.20 25.66 11.04
N ALA A 62 5.30 26.62 10.97
CA ALA A 62 4.35 26.75 9.88
C ALA A 62 5.06 27.08 8.56
N LEU A 63 6.11 27.91 8.58
CA LEU A 63 6.96 28.12 7.40
C LEU A 63 7.62 26.81 6.92
N LEU A 64 8.20 26.04 7.84
CA LEU A 64 8.82 24.75 7.54
C LEU A 64 7.79 23.79 6.90
N ILE A 65 6.62 23.66 7.53
CA ILE A 65 5.53 22.80 7.05
C ILE A 65 5.08 23.23 5.65
N LEU A 66 4.91 24.53 5.42
CA LEU A 66 4.52 25.06 4.11
C LEU A 66 5.54 24.74 3.02
N ILE A 67 6.84 24.86 3.32
CA ILE A 67 7.91 24.50 2.38
C ILE A 67 7.86 23.01 2.04
N PHE A 68 7.72 22.13 3.04
CA PHE A 68 7.60 20.69 2.81
C PHE A 68 6.35 20.35 1.99
N LEU A 69 5.21 20.97 2.27
CA LEU A 69 3.98 20.78 1.49
C LEU A 69 4.16 21.19 0.02
N LEU A 70 4.91 22.26 -0.23
CA LEU A 70 5.21 22.74 -1.58
C LEU A 70 6.11 21.75 -2.35
N ILE A 71 7.17 21.24 -1.70
CA ILE A 71 8.07 20.23 -2.27
C ILE A 71 7.27 18.95 -2.58
N ILE A 72 6.51 18.46 -1.61
CA ILE A 72 5.68 17.25 -1.74
C ILE A 72 4.67 17.39 -2.88
N SER A 73 4.02 18.55 -3.03
CA SER A 73 3.08 18.80 -4.12
C SER A 73 3.77 18.76 -5.48
N GLY A 74 4.93 19.43 -5.63
CA GLY A 74 5.70 19.42 -6.88
C GLY A 74 6.13 18.01 -7.30
N GLU A 75 6.63 17.21 -6.37
CA GLU A 75 7.06 15.84 -6.65
C GLU A 75 5.88 14.88 -6.86
N ALA A 76 4.75 15.11 -6.18
CA ALA A 76 3.54 14.35 -6.41
C ALA A 76 3.09 14.47 -7.88
N ILE A 77 3.24 15.63 -8.52
CA ILE A 77 2.97 15.81 -9.96
C ILE A 77 3.88 14.91 -10.78
N TYR A 78 5.18 14.89 -10.48
CA TYR A 78 6.16 14.07 -11.20
C TYR A 78 5.84 12.58 -11.08
N PHE A 79 5.64 12.06 -9.87
CA PHE A 79 5.31 10.65 -9.65
C PHE A 79 4.00 10.26 -10.32
N LYS A 80 2.99 11.14 -10.29
CA LYS A 80 1.69 10.86 -10.91
C LYS A 80 1.76 10.89 -12.44
N SER A 81 2.60 11.76 -13.01
CA SER A 81 2.93 11.75 -14.44
C SER A 81 3.62 10.44 -14.84
N LEU A 82 4.56 9.95 -14.03
CA LEU A 82 5.18 8.63 -14.23
C LEU A 82 4.16 7.49 -14.11
N GLU A 83 3.30 7.50 -13.09
CA GLU A 83 2.25 6.49 -12.91
C GLU A 83 1.34 6.44 -14.15
N VAL A 84 0.88 7.59 -14.65
CA VAL A 84 0.06 7.67 -15.88
C VAL A 84 0.81 7.11 -17.10
N ARG A 85 2.11 7.41 -17.23
CA ARG A 85 2.94 6.97 -18.36
C ARG A 85 3.09 5.44 -18.38
N TYR A 86 3.35 4.83 -17.23
CA TYR A 86 3.63 3.39 -17.12
C TYR A 86 2.40 2.52 -16.80
N THR A 87 1.23 3.13 -16.53
CA THR A 87 -0.02 2.37 -16.38
C THR A 87 -0.46 1.77 -17.72
N ARG A 88 -0.92 0.51 -17.71
CA ARG A 88 -1.39 -0.19 -18.93
C ARG A 88 -2.82 0.20 -19.32
N SER A 89 -3.78 0.04 -18.39
CA SER A 89 -5.21 0.25 -18.65
C SER A 89 -5.56 1.72 -18.92
N ARG A 90 -6.29 1.98 -20.03
CA ARG A 90 -6.83 3.31 -20.39
C ARG A 90 -7.81 3.81 -19.32
N SER A 91 -8.62 2.92 -18.77
CA SER A 91 -9.56 3.19 -17.68
C SER A 91 -8.82 3.59 -16.40
N ARG A 92 -7.72 2.90 -16.03
CA ARG A 92 -6.87 3.32 -14.90
C ARG A 92 -6.20 4.67 -15.14
N LYS A 93 -5.69 4.96 -16.36
CA LYS A 93 -5.15 6.29 -16.70
C LYS A 93 -6.20 7.39 -16.51
N PHE A 94 -7.43 7.13 -16.95
CA PHE A 94 -8.55 8.04 -16.74
C PHE A 94 -8.86 8.24 -15.25
N LEU A 95 -8.94 7.16 -14.46
CA LEU A 95 -9.23 7.25 -13.03
C LEU A 95 -8.14 8.02 -12.27
N ILE A 96 -6.86 7.75 -12.56
CA ILE A 96 -5.73 8.47 -11.96
C ILE A 96 -5.80 9.95 -12.31
N ALA A 97 -6.02 10.29 -13.59
CA ALA A 97 -6.14 11.68 -14.05
C ALA A 97 -7.37 12.39 -13.45
N ARG A 98 -8.55 11.74 -13.43
CA ARG A 98 -9.80 12.27 -12.86
C ARG A 98 -9.65 12.53 -11.36
N ASN A 99 -9.14 11.56 -10.61
CA ASN A 99 -8.94 11.69 -9.17
C ASN A 99 -7.84 12.70 -8.85
N SER A 100 -6.86 12.89 -9.74
CA SER A 100 -5.88 13.98 -9.62
C SER A 100 -6.52 15.33 -9.79
N VAL A 101 -7.22 15.55 -10.92
CA VAL A 101 -7.84 16.83 -11.23
C VAL A 101 -8.86 17.22 -10.16
N ARG A 102 -9.68 16.27 -9.69
CA ARG A 102 -10.67 16.54 -8.62
C ARG A 102 -9.97 16.94 -7.33
N ARG A 103 -8.93 16.23 -6.92
CA ARG A 103 -8.18 16.55 -5.67
C ARG A 103 -7.51 17.91 -5.78
N SER A 104 -6.73 18.15 -6.83
CA SER A 104 -6.06 19.44 -7.05
C SER A 104 -7.05 20.60 -7.15
N ALA A 105 -8.22 20.40 -7.78
CA ALA A 105 -9.25 21.46 -7.84
C ALA A 105 -9.82 21.81 -6.46
N VAL A 106 -10.10 20.81 -5.62
CA VAL A 106 -10.56 21.05 -4.23
C VAL A 106 -9.47 21.75 -3.42
N ILE A 107 -8.21 21.31 -3.56
CA ILE A 107 -7.06 21.91 -2.88
C ILE A 107 -6.87 23.37 -3.30
N VAL A 108 -6.98 23.70 -4.60
CA VAL A 108 -6.90 25.07 -5.10
C VAL A 108 -8.01 25.93 -4.49
N VAL A 109 -9.26 25.46 -4.45
CA VAL A 109 -10.37 26.22 -3.85
C VAL A 109 -10.10 26.48 -2.37
N LEU A 110 -9.67 25.47 -1.61
CA LEU A 110 -9.32 25.63 -0.20
C LEU A 110 -8.12 26.57 0.01
N ALA A 111 -7.10 26.48 -0.83
CA ALA A 111 -5.92 27.34 -0.77
C ALA A 111 -6.26 28.80 -1.12
N VAL A 112 -7.13 29.04 -2.11
CA VAL A 112 -7.61 30.38 -2.45
C VAL A 112 -8.47 30.95 -1.33
N LEU A 113 -9.37 30.16 -0.74
CA LEU A 113 -10.17 30.60 0.41
C LEU A 113 -9.28 30.94 1.61
N SER A 114 -8.27 30.12 1.90
CA SER A 114 -7.28 30.38 2.94
C SER A 114 -6.45 31.63 2.66
N LEU A 115 -6.01 31.82 1.41
CA LEU A 115 -5.27 33.01 0.98
C LEU A 115 -6.11 34.28 1.13
N ILE A 116 -7.38 34.25 0.74
CA ILE A 116 -8.32 35.38 0.93
C ILE A 116 -8.48 35.66 2.42
N LEU A 117 -8.62 34.63 3.26
CA LEU A 117 -8.75 34.79 4.71
C LEU A 117 -7.49 35.44 5.31
N LEU A 118 -6.29 35.00 4.91
CA LEU A 118 -5.01 35.54 5.37
C LEU A 118 -4.77 36.99 4.90
N MET A 119 -5.31 37.37 3.75
CA MET A 119 -5.17 38.70 3.15
C MET A 119 -6.21 39.71 3.63
N LEU A 120 -7.15 39.31 4.50
CA LEU A 120 -8.13 40.26 5.02
C LEU A 120 -7.43 41.34 5.87
N PRO A 121 -7.71 42.63 5.64
CA PRO A 121 -7.12 43.70 6.46
C PRO A 121 -7.54 43.59 7.93
N ILE A 122 -8.71 42.99 8.19
CA ILE A 122 -9.27 42.78 9.54
C ILE A 122 -8.40 41.82 10.37
N THR A 123 -7.66 40.90 9.75
CA THR A 123 -6.82 39.94 10.48
C THR A 123 -5.62 40.59 11.13
N GLU A 124 -5.01 41.62 10.52
CA GLU A 124 -3.89 42.32 11.16
C GLU A 124 -4.37 43.23 12.29
N GLU A 125 -5.40 44.04 12.05
CA GLU A 125 -5.90 45.05 13.00
C GLU A 125 -6.49 44.43 14.29
N LYS A 126 -7.07 43.22 14.20
CA LYS A 126 -7.61 42.51 15.37
C LYS A 126 -6.58 41.72 16.17
N ILE A 127 -5.42 41.42 15.59
CA ILE A 127 -4.37 40.60 16.23
C ILE A 127 -3.24 41.49 16.76
N THR A 128 -3.08 42.72 16.24
CA THR A 128 -2.19 43.72 16.85
C THR A 128 -2.71 44.09 18.23
N ASP A 129 -2.06 43.55 19.25
CA ASP A 129 -2.32 43.91 20.64
C ASP A 129 -1.33 44.99 21.08
N THR A 130 -1.86 46.02 21.73
CA THR A 130 -1.04 47.08 22.31
C THR A 130 -1.01 46.82 23.79
N TYR A 131 0.07 46.20 24.26
CA TYR A 131 0.23 45.97 25.69
C TYR A 131 0.49 47.30 26.37
N ARG A 132 -0.54 47.74 27.11
CA ARG A 132 -0.42 48.84 28.07
C ARG A 132 -0.41 48.22 29.47
N PRO A 133 0.64 48.44 30.25
CA PRO A 133 0.77 47.89 31.61
C PRO A 133 -0.25 48.45 32.63
N THR A 134 -1.33 49.12 32.21
CA THR A 134 -2.45 49.51 33.07
C THR A 134 -3.19 48.30 33.66
N ASP A 135 -3.06 47.12 33.06
CA ASP A 135 -3.68 45.88 33.54
C ASP A 135 -3.00 45.30 34.81
N ASP A 136 -1.78 45.73 35.12
CA ASP A 136 -1.00 45.30 36.30
C ASP A 136 -1.13 46.29 37.49
N GLY A 137 -1.87 47.40 37.33
CA GLY A 137 -2.14 48.39 38.37
C GLY A 137 -0.95 49.28 38.81
N LEU A 138 0.26 49.04 38.28
CA LEU A 138 1.51 49.71 38.68
C LEU A 138 1.84 50.97 37.85
N ASN A 139 1.16 51.23 36.73
CA ASN A 139 1.65 52.15 35.69
C ASN A 139 0.82 53.41 35.42
N ASP A 140 -0.28 53.65 36.15
CA ASP A 140 -1.03 54.92 36.04
C ASP A 140 -0.22 56.11 36.62
N GLU A 141 0.72 55.84 37.53
CA GLU A 141 1.62 56.84 38.12
C GLU A 141 2.97 56.97 37.38
N GLY A 142 3.31 56.01 36.51
CA GLY A 142 4.60 55.93 35.79
C GLY A 142 5.78 55.46 36.65
N ILE A 143 6.81 54.88 36.03
CA ILE A 143 8.02 54.44 36.74
C ILE A 143 8.89 55.65 37.04
N ARG A 144 9.16 55.90 38.33
CA ARG A 144 9.96 57.03 38.81
C ARG A 144 11.45 56.78 38.61
N ILE A 145 12.14 57.71 37.94
CA ILE A 145 13.60 57.75 37.82
C ILE A 145 14.12 59.00 38.52
N ILE A 146 15.20 58.85 39.30
CA ILE A 146 15.87 59.93 40.03
C ILE A 146 17.31 60.05 39.50
N ASN A 147 17.72 61.26 39.11
CA ASN A 147 19.11 61.66 38.84
C ASN A 147 19.97 60.65 38.05
N GLY A 148 19.67 60.41 36.76
CA GLY A 148 20.51 59.53 35.94
C GLY A 148 20.35 58.03 36.26
N GLY A 149 19.31 57.66 37.00
CA GLY A 149 19.06 56.27 37.38
C GLY A 149 18.64 55.38 36.20
N PHE A 150 18.68 54.06 36.44
CA PHE A 150 18.05 53.08 35.57
C PHE A 150 16.64 52.79 36.08
N GLY A 151 15.65 52.91 35.22
CA GLY A 151 14.36 52.26 35.42
C GLY A 151 14.38 50.92 34.69
N ASP A 152 14.10 49.83 35.38
CA ASP A 152 13.92 48.52 34.78
C ASP A 152 12.43 48.21 34.61
N PHE A 153 12.11 47.54 33.52
CA PHE A 153 10.84 46.87 33.38
C PHE A 153 11.05 45.54 32.66
N SER A 154 10.32 44.53 33.10
CA SER A 154 10.17 43.28 32.36
C SER A 154 8.75 43.22 31.84
N PHE A 155 8.59 42.67 30.64
CA PHE A 155 7.27 42.31 30.14
C PHE A 155 7.29 40.82 29.78
N GLU A 156 6.18 40.14 30.08
CA GLU A 156 5.93 38.77 29.61
C GLU A 156 5.14 38.85 28.31
N SER A 157 5.62 38.22 27.25
CA SER A 157 4.81 38.07 26.04
C SER A 157 3.65 37.13 26.33
N GLN A 158 2.41 37.60 26.17
CA GLN A 158 1.21 36.77 26.36
C GLN A 158 0.96 35.78 25.19
N ASP A 159 1.79 35.82 24.15
CA ASP A 159 1.65 34.96 23.00
C ASP A 159 2.35 33.61 23.16
N TYR A 160 1.69 32.67 23.81
CA TYR A 160 2.21 31.31 24.01
C TYR A 160 2.42 30.50 22.70
N ILE A 161 1.89 30.99 21.57
CA ILE A 161 1.82 30.28 20.28
C ILE A 161 2.74 30.94 19.22
N GLY A 162 3.33 32.10 19.50
CA GLY A 162 4.33 32.75 18.65
C GLY A 162 3.82 33.18 17.28
N ILE A 163 2.63 33.79 17.25
CA ILE A 163 2.02 34.38 16.05
C ILE A 163 2.38 35.87 15.92
N THR A 164 2.54 36.54 17.04
CA THR A 164 2.84 37.95 17.22
C THR A 164 4.25 38.14 17.73
N ARG A 165 4.85 39.29 17.39
CA ARG A 165 6.17 39.71 17.85
C ARG A 165 6.08 41.14 18.33
N ALA A 166 6.73 41.44 19.44
CA ALA A 166 6.89 42.81 19.89
C ALA A 166 7.85 43.54 18.93
N GLU A 167 7.33 44.51 18.19
CA GLU A 167 8.09 45.21 17.15
C GLU A 167 8.68 46.51 17.70
N SER A 168 7.88 47.24 18.47
CA SER A 168 8.30 48.53 19.01
C SER A 168 7.94 48.71 20.47
N LEU A 169 8.84 49.40 21.15
CA LEU A 169 8.65 49.89 22.50
C LEU A 169 8.55 51.42 22.43
N LEU A 170 7.49 51.92 23.03
CA LEU A 170 7.15 53.33 23.08
C LEU A 170 7.34 53.82 24.52
N ILE A 171 8.23 54.78 24.72
CA ILE A 171 8.51 55.37 26.05
C ILE A 171 8.01 56.81 26.06
N THR A 172 7.04 57.10 26.91
CA THR A 172 6.48 58.45 27.08
C THR A 172 6.95 59.03 28.41
N ILE A 173 7.64 60.16 28.38
CA ILE A 173 8.13 60.84 29.59
C ILE A 173 7.12 61.90 30.03
N ASN A 174 6.73 61.82 31.32
CA ASN A 174 5.89 62.78 32.00
C ASN A 174 6.69 63.43 33.15
N PRO A 175 7.08 64.70 33.04
CA PRO A 175 7.83 65.39 34.09
C PRO A 175 6.85 65.85 35.17
N ALA A 176 7.25 65.71 36.42
CA ALA A 176 6.44 66.18 37.52
C ALA A 176 6.29 67.71 37.56
N ASN A 177 7.30 68.48 37.10
CA ASN A 177 7.39 69.91 37.46
C ASN A 177 7.94 70.92 36.41
N SER A 178 8.27 70.62 35.13
CA SER A 178 8.63 71.63 34.08
C SER A 178 8.84 71.04 32.66
N PRO A 179 8.62 71.82 31.55
CA PRO A 179 9.30 71.60 30.26
C PRO A 179 10.01 72.86 29.69
N PRO A 180 10.92 72.78 28.69
CA PRO A 180 11.55 71.60 28.08
C PRO A 180 13.09 71.68 27.93
N ASP A 181 13.77 70.55 28.11
CA ASP A 181 14.88 70.17 27.23
C ASP A 181 14.66 68.70 26.82
N PRO A 182 15.04 68.32 25.58
CA PRO A 182 14.96 66.93 25.15
C PRO A 182 15.84 66.07 26.07
N VAL A 183 15.21 65.14 26.81
CA VAL A 183 15.91 64.28 27.77
C VAL A 183 16.60 63.17 26.98
N PRO A 184 17.95 63.06 27.05
CA PRO A 184 18.66 61.90 26.53
C PRO A 184 18.19 60.61 27.19
N LEU A 185 17.91 59.62 26.37
CA LEU A 185 17.36 58.34 26.74
C LEU A 185 18.15 57.24 26.03
N SER A 186 18.53 56.21 26.77
CA SER A 186 19.05 54.96 26.21
C SER A 186 18.22 53.77 26.70
N VAL A 187 17.93 52.86 25.77
CA VAL A 187 17.22 51.61 26.04
C VAL A 187 18.18 50.45 25.86
N TYR A 188 18.30 49.62 26.88
CA TYR A 188 19.11 48.41 26.89
C TYR A 188 18.22 47.17 27.01
N LYS A 189 18.69 46.07 26.45
CA LYS A 189 18.08 44.75 26.54
C LYS A 189 19.03 43.81 27.23
N MET A 190 18.56 43.05 28.21
CA MET A 190 19.35 41.99 28.82
C MET A 190 18.83 40.62 28.37
N THR A 191 19.69 39.87 27.69
CA THR A 191 19.40 38.51 27.23
C THR A 191 20.45 37.57 27.81
N ASN A 192 20.04 36.56 28.58
CA ASN A 192 20.96 35.56 29.17
C ASN A 192 22.17 36.16 29.91
N GLY A 193 21.98 37.28 30.60
CA GLY A 193 23.04 37.94 31.37
C GLY A 193 23.90 38.95 30.60
N GLN A 194 23.74 39.06 29.27
CA GLN A 194 24.42 40.04 28.43
C GLN A 194 23.51 41.25 28.19
N VAL A 195 24.04 42.46 28.35
CA VAL A 195 23.30 43.73 28.15
C VAL A 195 23.70 44.34 26.81
N ASP A 196 22.75 44.41 25.89
CA ASP A 196 22.93 45.02 24.57
C ASP A 196 22.19 46.38 24.50
N THR A 197 22.80 47.39 23.89
CA THR A 197 22.15 48.70 23.67
C THR A 197 21.26 48.62 22.44
N ILE A 198 19.96 48.87 22.59
CA ILE A 198 18.98 48.79 21.49
C ILE A 198 18.92 50.11 20.73
N SER A 199 18.74 51.20 21.46
CA SER A 199 18.53 52.53 20.87
C SER A 199 18.93 53.60 21.86
N THR A 200 19.51 54.68 21.34
CA THR A 200 19.78 55.90 22.09
C THR A 200 19.16 57.07 21.33
N GLY A 201 18.61 58.03 22.06
CA GLY A 201 18.00 59.20 21.46
C GLY A 201 17.56 60.20 22.51
N GLN A 202 16.58 61.01 22.15
CA GLN A 202 16.04 62.03 23.03
C GLN A 202 14.52 61.99 22.97
N ALA A 203 13.88 62.19 24.12
CA ALA A 203 12.43 62.29 24.24
C ALA A 203 12.06 63.66 24.79
N SER A 204 11.12 64.35 24.14
CA SER A 204 10.53 65.57 24.67
C SER A 204 9.28 65.25 25.49
N THR A 205 8.91 66.15 26.38
CA THR A 205 7.69 66.08 27.18
C THR A 205 6.47 65.80 26.32
N SER A 206 5.61 64.85 26.71
CA SER A 206 4.40 64.44 25.95
C SER A 206 4.64 63.86 24.55
N THR A 207 5.91 63.70 24.13
CA THR A 207 6.27 62.94 22.93
C THR A 207 6.80 61.57 23.32
N ALA A 208 6.46 60.60 22.51
CA ALA A 208 6.77 59.21 22.78
C ALA A 208 8.02 58.80 21.98
N PHE A 209 9.05 58.32 22.66
CA PHE A 209 10.25 57.77 22.05
C PHE A 209 9.97 56.35 21.56
N LEU A 210 10.05 56.15 20.25
CA LEU A 210 9.78 54.88 19.60
C LEU A 210 11.11 54.19 19.28
N THR A 211 11.39 53.08 19.95
CA THR A 211 12.42 52.14 19.49
C THR A 211 11.75 51.03 18.67
N ARG A 212 12.29 50.74 17.48
CA ARG A 212 11.80 49.69 16.58
C ARG A 212 12.80 48.53 16.53
N ASN A 213 12.31 47.33 16.22
CA ASN A 213 13.10 46.11 16.14
C ASN A 213 13.77 45.74 17.46
N ILE A 214 13.01 45.67 18.55
CA ILE A 214 13.52 45.25 19.87
C ILE A 214 13.97 43.76 19.93
N GLY A 215 13.89 43.06 18.80
CA GLY A 215 14.59 41.80 18.57
C GLY A 215 14.18 40.65 19.50
N SER A 216 13.01 40.72 20.14
CA SER A 216 12.50 39.68 21.04
C SER A 216 12.03 38.47 20.23
N HIS A 217 12.97 37.61 19.87
CA HIS A 217 12.68 36.25 19.40
C HIS A 217 12.54 35.27 20.57
N SER A 218 12.87 35.72 21.79
CA SER A 218 13.04 34.89 22.97
C SER A 218 11.82 35.00 23.87
N TYR A 219 11.33 33.85 24.32
CA TYR A 219 10.27 33.72 25.33
C TYR A 219 10.86 33.65 26.73
N VAL A 220 12.18 33.83 26.81
CA VAL A 220 12.87 34.20 28.02
C VAL A 220 12.57 35.68 28.25
N PHE A 221 12.23 36.03 29.50
CA PHE A 221 12.11 37.40 29.99
C PHE A 221 13.23 38.29 29.44
N ASP A 222 12.93 39.06 28.41
CA ASP A 222 13.80 40.12 27.98
C ASP A 222 13.57 41.26 28.98
N THR A 223 14.51 41.47 29.90
CA THR A 223 14.46 42.62 30.79
C THR A 223 14.97 43.84 30.04
N PHE A 224 14.16 44.88 29.97
CA PHE A 224 14.52 46.14 29.34
C PHE A 224 14.89 47.14 30.42
N TYR A 225 16.00 47.83 30.17
CA TYR A 225 16.45 48.92 31.04
C TYR A 225 16.33 50.22 30.28
N VAL A 226 15.69 51.20 30.92
CA VAL A 226 15.53 52.56 30.45
C VAL A 226 16.42 53.43 31.30
N HIS A 227 17.44 54.01 30.69
CA HIS A 227 18.31 54.98 31.33
C HIS A 227 17.97 56.35 30.79
N LEU A 228 17.59 57.25 31.69
CA LEU A 228 17.42 58.66 31.40
C LEU A 228 18.64 59.37 31.94
N ASP A 229 19.26 60.24 31.14
CA ASP A 229 20.35 61.12 31.56
C ASP A 229 19.82 62.56 31.62
N PRO A 230 19.02 62.91 32.65
CA PRO A 230 18.36 64.19 32.70
C PRO A 230 19.37 65.33 32.91
N VAL A 231 19.17 66.43 32.17
CA VAL A 231 20.00 67.64 32.28
C VAL A 231 19.80 68.34 33.64
N ASP A 232 18.64 68.11 34.26
CA ASP A 232 18.24 68.70 35.54
C ASP A 232 17.99 67.64 36.62
N ASN A 233 18.20 67.98 37.91
CA ASN A 233 17.94 67.11 39.08
C ASN A 233 16.44 66.88 39.37
N GLY A 234 15.59 66.91 38.34
CA GLY A 234 14.15 66.72 38.45
C GLY A 234 13.75 65.25 38.59
N GLU A 235 12.53 65.02 39.12
CA GLU A 235 11.91 63.70 39.09
C GLU A 235 11.16 63.50 37.78
N TYR A 236 11.50 62.42 37.08
CA TYR A 236 10.87 62.03 35.82
C TYR A 236 10.11 60.73 36.01
N TYR A 237 8.90 60.70 35.46
CA TYR A 237 8.09 59.49 35.36
C TYR A 237 8.06 59.09 33.90
N TYR A 238 8.22 57.81 33.61
CA TYR A 238 8.01 57.30 32.26
C TYR A 238 6.98 56.19 32.25
N ILE A 239 6.20 56.18 31.18
CA ILE A 239 5.26 55.11 30.86
C ILE A 239 5.83 54.40 29.63
N TRP A 240 5.78 53.08 29.66
CA TRP A 240 6.17 52.26 28.51
C TRP A 240 4.94 51.58 27.91
N THR A 241 4.95 51.40 26.59
CA THR A 241 3.91 50.69 25.85
C THR A 241 4.60 49.81 24.82
N VAL A 242 4.22 48.54 24.75
CA VAL A 242 4.75 47.60 23.76
C VAL A 242 3.71 47.40 22.67
N GLU A 243 4.09 47.68 21.44
CA GLU A 243 3.25 47.39 20.28
C GLU A 243 3.68 46.04 19.69
N SER A 244 2.75 45.08 19.71
CA SER A 244 2.92 43.79 19.06
C SER A 244 2.32 43.82 17.65
N ARG A 245 2.99 43.14 16.71
CA ARG A 245 2.47 42.91 15.36
C ARG A 245 2.51 41.44 15.00
N VAL A 246 1.64 41.04 14.08
CA VAL A 246 1.70 39.69 13.48
C VAL A 246 3.07 39.49 12.84
N SER A 247 3.65 38.30 13.05
CA SER A 247 4.97 37.95 12.54
C SER A 247 5.05 38.23 11.02
N PRO A 248 6.08 38.95 10.55
CA PRO A 248 6.25 39.23 9.13
C PRO A 248 6.43 37.95 8.29
N LEU A 249 6.83 36.84 8.94
CA LEU A 249 6.85 35.52 8.31
C LEU A 249 5.45 35.08 7.86
N ILE A 250 4.44 35.34 8.68
CA ILE A 250 3.05 34.97 8.40
C ILE A 250 2.45 35.94 7.38
N THR A 251 2.60 37.24 7.57
CA THR A 251 1.96 38.25 6.70
C THR A 251 2.61 38.37 5.32
N PHE A 252 3.93 38.18 5.21
CA PHE A 252 4.64 38.29 3.93
C PHE A 252 4.84 36.94 3.21
N TYR A 253 5.35 35.92 3.92
CA TYR A 253 5.78 34.69 3.25
C TYR A 253 4.65 33.69 3.02
N PHE A 254 3.68 33.55 3.93
CA PHE A 254 2.61 32.57 3.75
C PHE A 254 1.77 32.85 2.50
N PRO A 255 1.40 34.10 2.19
CA PRO A 255 0.65 34.40 0.98
C PRO A 255 1.45 34.08 -0.29
N ILE A 256 2.74 34.42 -0.31
CA ILE A 256 3.62 34.11 -1.44
C ILE A 256 3.70 32.60 -1.65
N ILE A 257 3.93 31.84 -0.57
CA ILE A 257 4.00 30.37 -0.63
C ILE A 257 2.66 29.77 -1.05
N ALA A 258 1.54 30.29 -0.54
CA ALA A 258 0.20 29.87 -0.93
C ALA A 258 -0.09 30.14 -2.41
N ILE A 259 0.34 31.28 -2.95
CA ILE A 259 0.24 31.59 -4.39
C ILE A 259 1.06 30.59 -5.21
N ILE A 260 2.31 30.30 -4.81
CA ILE A 260 3.15 29.32 -5.52
C ILE A 260 2.50 27.92 -5.47
N PHE A 261 1.96 27.54 -4.30
CA PHE A 261 1.25 26.28 -4.13
C PHE A 261 0.01 26.18 -5.04
N ILE A 262 -0.77 27.25 -5.16
CA ILE A 262 -1.89 27.34 -6.10
C ILE A 262 -1.41 27.17 -7.55
N ILE A 263 -0.31 27.82 -7.94
CA ILE A 263 0.28 27.69 -9.29
C ILE A 263 0.70 26.24 -9.58
N ILE A 264 1.32 25.57 -8.61
CA ILE A 264 1.73 24.16 -8.73
C ILE A 264 0.50 23.26 -8.94
N GLU A 265 -0.56 23.45 -8.14
CA GLU A 265 -1.79 22.65 -8.28
C GLU A 265 -2.55 22.96 -9.59
N LEU A 266 -2.57 24.21 -10.05
CA LEU A 266 -3.10 24.56 -11.37
C LEU A 266 -2.30 23.91 -12.49
N THR A 267 -0.97 23.85 -12.35
CA THR A 267 -0.08 23.16 -13.30
C THR A 267 -0.37 21.65 -13.30
N SER A 268 -0.58 21.04 -12.14
CA SER A 268 -1.03 19.63 -12.00
C SER A 268 -2.33 19.37 -12.77
N ILE A 269 -3.32 20.26 -12.61
CA ILE A 269 -4.59 20.20 -13.36
C ILE A 269 -4.33 20.31 -14.86
N GLY A 270 -3.52 21.27 -15.29
CA GLY A 270 -3.15 21.49 -16.69
C GLY A 270 -2.49 20.29 -17.36
N ILE A 271 -1.57 19.62 -16.65
CA ILE A 271 -0.89 18.40 -17.14
C ILE A 271 -1.87 17.22 -17.23
N MET A 272 -2.79 17.08 -16.28
CA MET A 272 -3.69 15.93 -16.19
C MET A 272 -4.96 16.07 -17.04
N LEU A 273 -5.39 17.29 -17.37
CA LEU A 273 -6.60 17.55 -18.16
C LEU A 273 -6.58 16.90 -19.55
N PRO A 274 -5.51 17.03 -20.35
CA PRO A 274 -5.42 16.41 -21.67
C PRO A 274 -5.53 14.88 -21.59
N THR A 275 -4.84 14.28 -20.62
CA THR A 275 -4.89 12.83 -20.38
C THR A 275 -6.29 12.38 -19.97
N ARG A 276 -6.96 13.15 -19.09
CA ARG A 276 -8.34 12.89 -18.70
C ARG A 276 -9.28 12.91 -19.89
N ARG A 277 -9.15 13.90 -20.79
CA ARG A 277 -9.97 14.03 -22.01
C ARG A 277 -9.68 12.88 -22.98
N LYS A 278 -8.40 12.57 -23.22
CA LYS A 278 -7.96 11.52 -24.15
C LYS A 278 -8.48 10.13 -23.78
N HIS A 279 -8.59 9.84 -22.49
CA HIS A 279 -9.05 8.54 -21.98
C HIS A 279 -10.48 8.57 -21.42
N ALA A 280 -11.23 9.65 -21.65
CA ALA A 280 -12.59 9.80 -21.12
C ALA A 280 -13.57 8.76 -21.69
N SER A 281 -13.42 8.39 -22.96
CA SER A 281 -14.24 7.38 -23.62
C SER A 281 -14.02 5.96 -23.09
N ALA A 282 -12.82 5.66 -22.56
CA ALA A 282 -12.47 4.36 -22.01
C ALA A 282 -12.92 4.19 -20.54
N SER A 283 -13.77 5.09 -20.04
CA SER A 283 -14.26 5.04 -18.67
C SER A 283 -15.70 4.52 -18.62
N ILE A 284 -15.86 3.40 -17.90
CA ILE A 284 -17.15 2.75 -17.58
C ILE A 284 -18.13 3.75 -16.94
N TYR A 285 -17.61 4.81 -16.29
CA TYR A 285 -18.37 5.84 -15.59
C TYR A 285 -18.68 7.11 -16.40
N SER A 286 -18.40 7.13 -17.71
CA SER A 286 -18.83 8.27 -18.54
C SER A 286 -20.33 8.14 -18.83
N LYS A 287 -21.10 9.25 -18.73
CA LYS A 287 -22.53 9.27 -19.08
C LYS A 287 -22.82 8.75 -20.50
N LYS A 288 -21.81 8.79 -21.38
CA LYS A 288 -21.88 8.25 -22.74
C LYS A 288 -21.90 6.71 -22.76
N TYR A 289 -21.16 6.07 -21.85
CA TYR A 289 -21.13 4.61 -21.68
C TYR A 289 -22.48 4.05 -21.19
N VAL A 290 -23.17 4.76 -20.29
CA VAL A 290 -24.51 4.37 -19.78
C VAL A 290 -25.60 4.51 -20.87
N ALA A 291 -25.42 5.43 -21.82
CA ALA A 291 -26.36 5.61 -22.93
C ALA A 291 -26.13 4.60 -24.07
N GLU A 292 -24.90 4.12 -24.27
CA GLU A 292 -24.58 3.09 -25.26
C GLU A 292 -24.92 1.67 -24.77
N THR A 293 -24.89 1.42 -23.45
CA THR A 293 -25.26 0.10 -22.86
C THR A 293 -26.76 -0.18 -22.80
N SER A 294 -27.63 0.84 -22.91
CA SER A 294 -29.09 0.62 -22.95
C SER A 294 -29.65 0.38 -24.34
N SER A 295 -28.86 0.54 -25.41
CA SER A 295 -29.36 0.53 -26.79
C SER A 295 -28.83 -0.58 -27.70
N SER A 296 -27.82 -1.36 -27.30
CA SER A 296 -27.36 -2.47 -28.15
C SER A 296 -26.51 -3.47 -27.38
N GLU A 297 -27.11 -4.64 -27.18
CA GLU A 297 -26.52 -5.98 -27.34
C GLU A 297 -25.27 -6.37 -26.53
N TYR A 298 -25.45 -7.50 -25.84
CA TYR A 298 -24.40 -8.42 -25.43
C TYR A 298 -23.39 -8.67 -26.57
N PHE A 299 -22.16 -8.99 -26.16
CA PHE A 299 -20.98 -9.41 -26.93
C PHE A 299 -19.89 -8.34 -27.18
N ALA A 300 -18.76 -8.57 -26.51
CA ALA A 300 -17.38 -8.26 -26.90
C ALA A 300 -16.99 -6.81 -27.25
N GLU A 301 -16.09 -6.23 -26.43
CA GLU A 301 -14.74 -5.76 -26.85
C GLU A 301 -14.18 -4.77 -25.80
N ASP A 302 -13.04 -5.09 -25.18
CA ASP A 302 -11.80 -4.36 -25.46
C ASP A 302 -10.57 -5.31 -25.41
N ARG A 303 -10.70 -6.52 -25.96
CA ARG A 303 -9.55 -7.32 -26.41
C ARG A 303 -9.24 -6.88 -27.84
N ALA A 304 -7.96 -6.76 -28.20
CA ALA A 304 -7.59 -6.68 -29.62
C ALA A 304 -8.30 -7.82 -30.37
N PRO A 305 -8.72 -7.65 -31.63
CA PRO A 305 -9.40 -8.72 -32.36
C PRO A 305 -8.55 -9.97 -32.21
N MET A 306 -9.13 -10.98 -31.55
CA MET A 306 -8.43 -12.23 -31.29
C MET A 306 -7.87 -12.69 -32.61
N THR A 307 -6.58 -12.99 -32.61
CA THR A 307 -6.01 -13.68 -33.76
C THR A 307 -6.81 -14.97 -33.98
N LYS A 308 -6.92 -15.43 -35.22
CA LYS A 308 -7.62 -16.70 -35.52
C LYS A 308 -7.08 -17.87 -34.69
N GLU A 309 -5.84 -17.77 -34.21
CA GLU A 309 -5.20 -18.73 -33.30
C GLU A 309 -5.71 -18.59 -31.86
N GLU A 310 -5.76 -17.38 -31.30
CA GLU A 310 -6.32 -17.12 -29.96
C GLU A 310 -7.81 -17.49 -29.86
N ALA A 311 -8.60 -17.18 -30.90
CA ALA A 311 -10.03 -17.56 -30.91
C ALA A 311 -10.24 -19.08 -31.02
N LYS A 312 -9.36 -19.78 -31.75
CA LYS A 312 -9.35 -21.25 -31.79
C LYS A 312 -8.93 -21.83 -30.45
N GLU A 313 -7.97 -21.19 -29.78
CA GLU A 313 -7.49 -21.63 -28.47
C GLU A 313 -8.54 -21.43 -27.38
N GLU A 314 -9.25 -20.30 -27.39
CA GLU A 314 -10.34 -20.03 -26.45
C GLU A 314 -11.52 -20.99 -26.69
N ALA A 315 -11.90 -21.24 -27.94
CA ALA A 315 -12.91 -22.25 -28.29
C ALA A 315 -12.47 -23.68 -27.89
N LEU A 316 -11.20 -24.02 -28.10
CA LEU A 316 -10.64 -25.31 -27.67
C LEU A 316 -10.67 -25.43 -26.15
N LEU A 317 -10.27 -24.38 -25.43
CA LEU A 317 -10.31 -24.32 -23.99
C LEU A 317 -11.73 -24.53 -23.46
N GLU A 318 -12.72 -23.78 -23.96
CA GLU A 318 -14.12 -23.97 -23.57
C GLU A 318 -14.61 -25.40 -23.80
N SER A 319 -14.29 -25.99 -24.96
CA SER A 319 -14.69 -27.37 -25.28
C SER A 319 -14.00 -28.45 -24.45
N THR A 320 -12.80 -28.18 -23.91
CA THR A 320 -11.96 -29.18 -23.23
C THR A 320 -12.07 -29.13 -21.70
N LEU A 321 -12.60 -28.03 -21.16
CA LEU A 321 -12.82 -27.83 -19.73
C LEU A 321 -13.93 -28.72 -19.15
N ASP A 322 -14.91 -29.12 -19.97
CA ASP A 322 -16.09 -29.88 -19.54
C ASP A 322 -15.97 -31.39 -19.76
N ILE A 323 -14.79 -31.88 -20.16
CA ILE A 323 -14.54 -33.31 -20.30
C ILE A 323 -14.44 -33.92 -18.89
N GLU A 324 -15.55 -34.53 -18.45
CA GLU A 324 -15.60 -35.39 -17.27
C GLU A 324 -14.67 -36.59 -17.47
N LEU A 325 -13.75 -36.79 -16.53
CA LEU A 325 -12.85 -37.93 -16.52
C LEU A 325 -13.68 -39.19 -16.24
N PRO A 326 -13.35 -40.35 -16.84
CA PRO A 326 -14.01 -41.59 -16.50
C PRO A 326 -13.90 -41.83 -14.98
N PRO A 327 -14.98 -42.29 -14.32
CA PRO A 327 -14.93 -42.56 -12.89
C PRO A 327 -13.78 -43.53 -12.61
N PRO A 328 -13.03 -43.35 -11.50
CA PRO A 328 -11.94 -44.23 -11.17
C PRO A 328 -12.47 -45.67 -11.17
N PRO A 329 -11.74 -46.65 -11.75
CA PRO A 329 -12.15 -48.03 -11.69
C PRO A 329 -12.41 -48.39 -10.22
N PRO A 330 -13.53 -49.08 -9.91
CA PRO A 330 -13.88 -49.41 -8.53
C PRO A 330 -12.66 -50.06 -7.89
N THR A 331 -12.27 -49.56 -6.73
CA THR A 331 -11.25 -50.21 -5.90
C THR A 331 -11.67 -51.66 -5.75
N ALA A 332 -10.92 -52.57 -6.39
CA ALA A 332 -11.11 -53.98 -6.14
C ALA A 332 -11.08 -54.14 -4.61
N PRO A 333 -12.05 -54.86 -4.02
CA PRO A 333 -12.02 -55.10 -2.59
C PRO A 333 -10.63 -55.65 -2.27
N VAL A 334 -9.93 -54.97 -1.35
CA VAL A 334 -8.69 -55.49 -0.78
C VAL A 334 -9.00 -56.93 -0.41
N PRO A 335 -8.27 -57.94 -0.92
CA PRO A 335 -8.43 -59.28 -0.40
C PRO A 335 -8.14 -59.16 1.08
N THR A 336 -9.16 -59.27 1.92
CA THR A 336 -8.96 -59.56 3.33
C THR A 336 -8.26 -60.90 3.34
N ALA A 337 -6.93 -60.88 3.34
CA ALA A 337 -6.15 -62.04 3.72
C ALA A 337 -6.70 -62.45 5.08
N ALA A 338 -7.33 -63.63 5.13
CA ALA A 338 -7.71 -64.22 6.39
C ALA A 338 -6.42 -64.28 7.21
N VAL A 339 -6.40 -63.60 8.36
CA VAL A 339 -5.31 -63.73 9.32
C VAL A 339 -5.24 -65.22 9.64
N PRO A 340 -4.16 -65.94 9.27
CA PRO A 340 -4.06 -67.34 9.62
C PRO A 340 -4.02 -67.45 11.16
N PRO A 341 -4.69 -68.44 11.76
CA PRO A 341 -4.62 -68.63 13.20
C PRO A 341 -3.15 -68.81 13.63
N PRO A 342 -2.76 -68.32 14.81
CA PRO A 342 -1.38 -68.42 15.27
C PRO A 342 -0.93 -69.89 15.33
N PRO A 343 0.29 -70.20 14.88
CA PRO A 343 0.79 -71.57 14.79
C PRO A 343 0.88 -72.25 16.16
N GLU A 344 0.55 -73.55 16.18
CA GLU A 344 0.58 -74.43 17.36
C GLU A 344 2.01 -74.58 17.92
N GLU A 345 2.12 -74.99 19.19
CA GLU A 345 3.37 -74.97 19.97
C GLU A 345 4.50 -75.82 19.36
N GLU A 346 4.14 -76.83 18.55
CA GLU A 346 5.10 -77.66 17.79
C GLU A 346 5.77 -76.91 16.62
N GLU A 347 5.07 -76.00 15.93
CA GLU A 347 5.64 -75.21 14.82
C GLU A 347 6.65 -74.17 15.32
N ARG A 348 6.49 -73.67 16.56
CA ARG A 348 7.46 -72.74 17.17
C ARG A 348 8.77 -73.42 17.54
N GLU A 349 8.74 -74.73 17.84
CA GLU A 349 9.94 -75.49 18.18
C GLU A 349 10.72 -75.95 16.93
N ILE A 350 10.03 -76.16 15.81
CA ILE A 350 10.64 -76.44 14.50
C ILE A 350 11.41 -75.21 13.98
N VAL A 351 10.84 -74.00 14.10
CA VAL A 351 11.52 -72.74 13.72
C VAL A 351 12.75 -72.46 14.59
N ARG A 352 12.77 -72.93 15.85
CA ARG A 352 13.93 -72.79 16.76
C ARG A 352 15.06 -73.76 16.44
N LYS A 353 14.77 -74.89 15.78
CA LYS A 353 15.75 -75.92 15.38
C LYS A 353 16.25 -75.80 13.94
N LEU A 354 15.61 -74.98 13.11
CA LEU A 354 16.04 -74.68 11.72
C LEU A 354 16.98 -73.47 11.62
N GLY A 355 17.50 -72.95 12.74
CA GLY A 355 18.49 -71.86 12.76
C GLY A 355 19.89 -72.24 12.26
N GLU A 356 20.11 -73.49 11.85
CA GLU A 356 21.38 -73.95 11.26
C GLU A 356 21.13 -75.03 10.20
N VAL A 357 20.84 -74.63 8.96
CA VAL A 357 21.21 -75.42 7.77
C VAL A 357 21.53 -74.44 6.63
N ASP A 358 22.70 -74.66 6.04
CA ASP A 358 23.20 -74.14 4.77
C ASP A 358 22.07 -73.86 3.77
N GLU A 359 21.82 -72.58 3.52
CA GLU A 359 21.28 -72.17 2.23
C GLU A 359 22.39 -72.45 1.22
N GLY A 360 22.26 -73.55 0.49
CA GLY A 360 22.93 -73.74 -0.78
C GLY A 360 22.55 -72.59 -1.69
N VAL A 361 23.37 -71.53 -1.63
CA VAL A 361 23.35 -70.40 -2.53
C VAL A 361 23.46 -71.00 -3.93
N ILE A 362 22.44 -70.77 -4.76
CA ILE A 362 22.65 -70.81 -6.20
C ILE A 362 23.62 -69.66 -6.47
N GLU A 363 24.92 -69.97 -6.49
CA GLU A 363 25.94 -69.01 -6.94
C GLU A 363 25.71 -68.80 -8.43
N GLU A 364 24.90 -67.79 -8.74
CA GLU A 364 24.93 -67.20 -10.07
C GLU A 364 26.32 -66.60 -10.29
N PRO A 365 26.96 -66.85 -11.45
CA PRO A 365 28.36 -66.52 -11.64
C PRO A 365 28.59 -65.01 -11.55
N ASP A 366 29.52 -64.60 -10.68
CA ASP A 366 29.96 -63.21 -10.58
C ASP A 366 30.41 -62.69 -11.95
N VAL A 367 29.80 -61.59 -12.39
CA VAL A 367 30.13 -60.97 -13.67
C VAL A 367 31.16 -59.88 -13.42
N PRO A 368 32.35 -59.92 -14.07
CA PRO A 368 33.33 -58.87 -13.92
C PRO A 368 32.85 -57.58 -14.59
N CYS A 369 33.00 -56.45 -13.90
CA CYS A 369 32.66 -55.14 -14.45
C CYS A 369 33.49 -54.85 -15.71
N PRO A 370 32.87 -54.52 -16.86
CA PRO A 370 33.59 -54.33 -18.12
C PRO A 370 34.54 -53.13 -18.12
N ASN A 371 34.45 -52.22 -17.16
CA ASN A 371 35.29 -51.02 -17.08
C ASN A 371 36.49 -51.16 -16.13
N CYS A 372 36.33 -51.81 -14.97
CA CYS A 372 37.41 -51.95 -13.96
C CYS A 372 37.84 -53.39 -13.67
N GLY A 373 37.10 -54.38 -14.15
CA GLY A 373 37.48 -55.80 -14.03
C GLY A 373 37.27 -56.45 -12.67
N GLU A 374 36.72 -55.74 -11.67
CA GLU A 374 36.32 -56.36 -10.39
C GLU A 374 34.97 -57.08 -10.51
N MET A 375 34.85 -58.22 -9.81
CA MET A 375 33.65 -59.05 -9.72
C MET A 375 32.56 -58.36 -8.90
N ASN A 376 31.32 -58.33 -9.41
CA ASN A 376 30.20 -57.69 -8.74
C ASN A 376 29.00 -58.66 -8.66
N SER A 377 28.32 -58.68 -7.52
CA SER A 377 27.10 -59.47 -7.34
C SER A 377 25.99 -58.91 -8.25
N PRO A 378 25.17 -59.76 -8.90
CA PRO A 378 24.14 -59.32 -9.86
C PRO A 378 23.06 -58.38 -9.26
N TYR A 379 23.00 -58.25 -7.93
CA TYR A 379 22.08 -57.33 -7.23
C TYR A 379 22.69 -55.94 -6.93
N ALA A 380 23.98 -55.75 -7.20
CA ALA A 380 24.66 -54.46 -6.98
C ALA A 380 24.44 -53.53 -8.17
N VAL A 381 23.46 -52.62 -8.04
CA VAL A 381 23.09 -51.65 -9.09
C VAL A 381 24.19 -50.62 -9.38
N MET A 382 25.21 -50.48 -8.53
CA MET A 382 26.29 -49.49 -8.69
C MET A 382 27.65 -50.04 -8.26
N CYS A 383 28.69 -49.86 -9.08
CA CYS A 383 30.06 -50.23 -8.71
C CYS A 383 30.69 -49.15 -7.79
N PHE A 384 31.08 -49.54 -6.58
CA PHE A 384 31.54 -48.63 -5.52
C PHE A 384 32.81 -47.83 -5.87
N LEU A 385 33.65 -48.34 -6.77
CA LEU A 385 34.94 -47.73 -7.10
C LEU A 385 34.86 -46.74 -8.27
N CYS A 386 33.98 -46.98 -9.24
CA CYS A 386 33.85 -46.12 -10.44
C CYS A 386 32.51 -45.38 -10.53
N GLY A 387 31.54 -45.66 -9.66
CA GLY A 387 30.27 -44.93 -9.54
C GLY A 387 29.26 -45.18 -10.68
N ASN A 388 29.54 -46.10 -11.61
CA ASN A 388 28.64 -46.40 -12.73
C ASN A 388 27.68 -47.55 -12.42
N ALA A 389 26.44 -47.42 -12.89
CA ALA A 389 25.41 -48.43 -12.77
C ALA A 389 25.52 -49.50 -13.88
N LEU A 390 25.35 -50.77 -13.52
CA LEU A 390 25.30 -51.90 -14.45
C LEU A 390 23.87 -52.01 -15.03
N GLU A 391 23.70 -51.75 -16.32
CA GLU A 391 22.45 -52.02 -17.03
C GLU A 391 22.36 -53.53 -17.32
N VAL A 392 21.45 -54.23 -16.65
CA VAL A 392 21.02 -55.58 -17.04
C VAL A 392 20.07 -55.43 -18.24
N SER A 393 20.49 -55.96 -19.38
CA SER A 393 19.80 -55.86 -20.66
C SER A 393 18.59 -56.81 -20.72
N GLU A 394 17.38 -56.26 -20.79
CA GLU A 394 16.30 -56.85 -21.58
C GLU A 394 16.17 -56.04 -22.88
N GLU A 395 16.62 -56.66 -23.96
CA GLU A 395 16.68 -56.09 -25.30
C GLU A 395 15.27 -56.08 -25.92
N VAL A 396 14.47 -55.06 -25.59
CA VAL A 396 13.49 -54.48 -26.49
C VAL A 396 14.04 -53.12 -26.89
N VAL A 397 14.30 -52.93 -28.19
CA VAL A 397 14.83 -51.71 -28.80
C VAL A 397 14.08 -50.47 -28.27
N THR A 398 14.63 -49.79 -27.26
CA THR A 398 14.05 -48.59 -26.60
C THR A 398 15.08 -47.48 -26.36
N VAL A 399 16.24 -47.58 -27.01
CA VAL A 399 17.28 -46.55 -26.96
C VAL A 399 16.91 -45.39 -27.88
N ASP A 400 16.02 -44.54 -27.39
CA ASP A 400 16.00 -43.09 -27.68
C ASP A 400 14.92 -42.37 -26.84
N LEU A 401 13.87 -43.06 -26.38
CA LEU A 401 12.72 -42.44 -25.70
C LEU A 401 13.06 -41.80 -24.35
N ILE A 402 13.79 -42.54 -23.49
CA ILE A 402 14.19 -42.06 -22.16
C ILE A 402 15.17 -40.89 -22.28
N ASP A 403 16.07 -40.94 -23.27
CA ASP A 403 17.03 -39.87 -23.52
C ASP A 403 16.35 -38.60 -24.06
N TYR A 404 15.38 -38.74 -24.97
CA TYR A 404 14.55 -37.60 -25.42
C TYR A 404 13.70 -37.04 -24.28
N LEU A 405 13.10 -37.86 -23.42
CA LEU A 405 12.36 -37.40 -22.22
C LEU A 405 13.28 -36.58 -21.30
N ARG A 406 14.46 -37.10 -20.97
CA ARG A 406 15.44 -36.41 -20.10
C ARG A 406 15.92 -35.10 -20.72
N LYS A 407 16.33 -35.11 -21.99
CA LYS A 407 16.74 -33.90 -22.73
C LYS A 407 15.61 -32.87 -22.80
N GLY A 408 14.37 -33.34 -22.99
CA GLY A 408 13.18 -32.48 -22.99
C GLY A 408 13.01 -31.72 -21.67
N LYS A 409 13.16 -32.41 -20.53
CA LYS A 409 13.12 -31.79 -19.20
C LYS A 409 14.27 -30.81 -18.97
N GLU A 410 15.50 -31.18 -19.32
CA GLU A 410 16.67 -30.30 -19.23
C GLU A 410 16.49 -29.01 -20.06
N PHE A 411 15.95 -29.13 -21.28
CA PHE A 411 15.62 -27.96 -22.09
C PHE A 411 14.48 -27.12 -21.51
N ALA A 412 13.47 -27.74 -20.91
CA ALA A 412 12.37 -27.05 -20.25
C ALA A 412 12.86 -26.23 -19.04
N GLU A 413 13.76 -26.79 -18.22
CA GLU A 413 14.42 -26.10 -17.11
C GLU A 413 15.33 -24.96 -17.58
N ALA A 414 16.05 -25.17 -18.69
CA ALA A 414 16.89 -24.15 -19.32
C ALA A 414 16.10 -23.04 -20.04
N GLY A 415 14.76 -23.09 -20.05
CA GLY A 415 13.90 -22.11 -20.71
C GLY A 415 13.83 -22.23 -22.24
N LYS A 416 14.40 -23.30 -22.81
CA LYS A 416 14.41 -23.60 -24.25
C LYS A 416 13.15 -24.38 -24.65
N TYR A 417 12.00 -23.71 -24.57
CA TYR A 417 10.71 -24.38 -24.68
C TYR A 417 10.42 -25.03 -26.04
N ASN A 418 10.96 -24.51 -27.15
CA ASN A 418 10.74 -25.14 -28.46
C ASN A 418 11.53 -26.45 -28.61
N ASP A 419 12.76 -26.46 -28.11
CA ASP A 419 13.62 -27.65 -28.14
C ASP A 419 13.05 -28.75 -27.24
N ALA A 420 12.53 -28.37 -26.06
CA ALA A 420 11.83 -29.28 -25.16
C ALA A 420 10.56 -29.87 -25.80
N LEU A 421 9.72 -29.05 -26.46
CA LEU A 421 8.55 -29.54 -27.19
C LEU A 421 8.92 -30.54 -28.28
N GLN A 422 10.02 -30.29 -29.01
CA GLN A 422 10.49 -31.20 -30.05
C GLN A 422 10.90 -32.55 -29.46
N CYS A 423 11.64 -32.55 -28.33
CA CYS A 423 12.00 -33.78 -27.63
C CYS A 423 10.75 -34.57 -27.21
N PHE A 424 9.75 -33.93 -26.59
CA PHE A 424 8.50 -34.61 -26.22
C PHE A 424 7.70 -35.08 -27.44
N GLU A 425 7.77 -34.38 -28.58
CA GLU A 425 7.14 -34.83 -29.82
C GLU A 425 7.79 -36.07 -30.41
N GLU A 426 9.12 -36.19 -30.37
CA GLU A 426 9.79 -37.43 -30.78
C GLU A 426 9.40 -38.61 -29.89
N VAL A 427 9.21 -38.38 -28.59
CA VAL A 427 8.71 -39.40 -27.67
C VAL A 427 7.28 -39.83 -28.05
N LEU A 428 6.39 -38.86 -28.24
CA LEU A 428 4.98 -39.10 -28.57
C LEU A 428 4.76 -39.69 -29.97
N LYS A 429 5.73 -39.58 -30.89
CA LYS A 429 5.68 -40.26 -32.19
C LYS A 429 5.87 -41.76 -32.06
N GLN A 430 6.74 -42.20 -31.16
CA GLN A 430 7.03 -43.61 -30.94
C GLN A 430 6.05 -44.23 -29.93
N ASP A 431 5.74 -43.50 -28.86
CA ASP A 431 4.76 -43.88 -27.85
C ASP A 431 3.73 -42.76 -27.63
N LYS A 432 2.59 -42.88 -28.33
CA LYS A 432 1.49 -41.92 -28.27
C LYS A 432 0.79 -41.89 -26.90
N ALA A 433 0.93 -42.93 -26.09
CA ALA A 433 0.30 -43.07 -24.79
C ALA A 433 1.29 -42.81 -23.65
N ASN A 434 2.49 -42.29 -23.96
CA ASN A 434 3.48 -41.95 -22.94
C ASN A 434 2.94 -40.85 -22.01
N GLU A 435 2.51 -41.26 -20.82
CA GLU A 435 1.89 -40.39 -19.82
C GLU A 435 2.78 -39.20 -19.45
N GLU A 436 4.07 -39.46 -19.25
CA GLU A 436 5.05 -38.46 -18.83
C GLU A 436 5.31 -37.42 -19.92
N ALA A 437 5.49 -37.85 -21.18
CA ALA A 437 5.64 -36.92 -22.30
C ALA A 437 4.38 -36.08 -22.54
N LEU A 438 3.18 -36.67 -22.38
CA LEU A 438 1.90 -35.95 -22.49
C LEU A 438 1.76 -34.89 -21.40
N LEU A 439 2.08 -35.24 -20.15
CA LEU A 439 2.04 -34.35 -19.01
C LEU A 439 3.03 -33.19 -19.18
N GLU A 440 4.31 -33.49 -19.44
CA GLU A 440 5.36 -32.46 -19.59
C GLU A 440 5.08 -31.52 -20.78
N LYS A 441 4.56 -32.06 -21.88
CA LYS A 441 4.08 -31.23 -23.01
C LYS A 441 2.93 -30.32 -22.59
N GLY A 442 1.98 -30.82 -21.79
CA GLY A 442 0.88 -30.04 -21.22
C GLY A 442 1.38 -28.88 -20.32
N ILE A 443 2.29 -29.17 -19.40
CA ILE A 443 2.92 -28.19 -18.49
C ILE A 443 3.63 -27.09 -19.30
N LEU A 444 4.36 -27.50 -20.34
CA LEU A 444 5.11 -26.57 -21.17
C LEU A 444 4.19 -25.66 -22.00
N LEU A 445 3.10 -26.19 -22.52
CA LEU A 445 2.06 -25.43 -23.23
C LEU A 445 1.34 -24.46 -22.28
N ARG A 446 1.06 -24.89 -21.04
CA ARG A 446 0.52 -24.02 -19.98
C ARG A 446 1.45 -22.83 -19.72
N ARG A 447 2.76 -23.07 -19.55
CA ARG A 447 3.78 -22.00 -19.38
C ARG A 447 3.88 -21.06 -20.57
N GLN A 448 3.56 -21.52 -21.78
CA GLN A 448 3.45 -20.67 -22.98
C GLN A 448 2.13 -19.89 -23.08
N GLY A 449 1.19 -20.09 -22.15
CA GLY A 449 -0.13 -19.50 -22.16
C GLY A 449 -1.10 -20.15 -23.15
N LYS A 450 -0.81 -21.38 -23.61
CA LYS A 450 -1.64 -22.17 -24.55
C LYS A 450 -2.55 -23.14 -23.81
N TRP A 451 -3.56 -22.62 -23.12
CA TRP A 451 -4.32 -23.33 -22.09
C TRP A 451 -5.17 -24.46 -22.66
N GLY A 452 -5.87 -24.24 -23.79
CA GLY A 452 -6.72 -25.26 -24.39
C GLY A 452 -5.93 -26.49 -24.86
N MET A 453 -4.76 -26.26 -25.46
CA MET A 453 -3.86 -27.34 -25.87
C MET A 453 -3.24 -28.06 -24.66
N ALA A 454 -2.91 -27.31 -23.60
CA ALA A 454 -2.41 -27.88 -22.36
C ALA A 454 -3.43 -28.84 -21.73
N ILE A 455 -4.68 -28.39 -21.56
CA ILE A 455 -5.76 -29.23 -21.02
C ILE A 455 -5.99 -30.47 -21.90
N GLN A 456 -5.93 -30.35 -23.22
CA GLN A 456 -6.09 -31.50 -24.10
C GLN A 456 -5.03 -32.58 -23.83
N HIS A 457 -3.76 -32.20 -23.73
CA HIS A 457 -2.67 -33.13 -23.44
C HIS A 457 -2.72 -33.68 -22.01
N ILE A 458 -3.09 -32.85 -21.03
CA ILE A 458 -3.29 -33.27 -19.64
C ILE A 458 -4.47 -34.25 -19.53
N ASN A 459 -5.59 -34.00 -20.23
CA ASN A 459 -6.72 -34.93 -20.27
C ASN A 459 -6.34 -36.26 -20.90
N THR A 460 -5.51 -36.27 -21.96
CA THR A 460 -5.00 -37.53 -22.51
C THR A 460 -4.06 -38.26 -21.54
N ALA A 461 -3.20 -37.54 -20.80
CA ALA A 461 -2.39 -38.14 -19.75
C ALA A 461 -3.27 -38.76 -18.64
N LEU A 462 -4.35 -38.06 -18.24
CA LEU A 462 -5.32 -38.55 -17.26
C LEU A 462 -6.21 -39.69 -17.78
N GLN A 463 -6.37 -39.84 -19.09
CA GLN A 463 -7.00 -41.02 -19.68
C GLN A 463 -6.08 -42.25 -19.60
N VAL A 464 -4.77 -42.06 -19.75
CA VAL A 464 -3.77 -43.12 -19.57
C VAL A 464 -3.66 -43.51 -18.09
N ASN A 465 -3.56 -42.51 -17.21
CA ASN A 465 -3.50 -42.69 -15.76
C ASN A 465 -4.41 -41.71 -15.02
N PRO A 466 -5.63 -42.13 -14.66
CA PRO A 466 -6.59 -41.28 -13.94
C PRO A 466 -6.15 -40.87 -12.54
N ARG A 467 -5.11 -41.50 -11.97
CA ARG A 467 -4.61 -41.25 -10.62
C ARG A 467 -3.32 -40.44 -10.60
N ASN A 468 -2.84 -39.95 -11.75
CA ASN A 468 -1.66 -39.09 -11.77
C ASN A 468 -1.95 -37.77 -11.03
N THR A 469 -1.42 -37.66 -9.81
CA THR A 469 -1.57 -36.50 -8.93
C THR A 469 -1.06 -35.21 -9.59
N GLN A 470 0.07 -35.26 -10.30
CA GLN A 470 0.61 -34.09 -10.99
C GLN A 470 -0.29 -33.64 -12.13
N ALA A 471 -0.82 -34.57 -12.94
CA ALA A 471 -1.73 -34.24 -14.02
C ALA A 471 -3.07 -33.67 -13.51
N LEU A 472 -3.60 -34.19 -12.40
CA LEU A 472 -4.78 -33.64 -11.74
C LEU A 472 -4.49 -32.22 -11.19
N LEU A 473 -3.31 -32.01 -10.60
CA LEU A 473 -2.90 -30.73 -10.05
C LEU A 473 -2.79 -29.66 -11.14
N GLU A 474 -2.12 -29.98 -12.25
CA GLU A 474 -1.96 -29.09 -13.40
C GLU A 474 -3.33 -28.71 -14.01
N LYS A 475 -4.26 -29.66 -14.11
CA LYS A 475 -5.64 -29.37 -14.56
C LYS A 475 -6.38 -28.46 -13.58
N ALA A 476 -6.26 -28.71 -12.28
CA ALA A 476 -6.89 -27.89 -11.23
C ALA A 476 -6.33 -26.46 -11.21
N GLU A 477 -5.02 -26.29 -11.39
CA GLU A 477 -4.39 -24.97 -11.48
C GLU A 477 -4.87 -24.20 -12.71
N ILE A 478 -4.96 -24.86 -13.88
CA ILE A 478 -5.51 -24.21 -15.09
C ILE A 478 -6.97 -23.80 -14.88
N LEU A 479 -7.78 -24.61 -14.21
CA LEU A 479 -9.17 -24.27 -13.89
C LEU A 479 -9.26 -23.08 -12.92
N THR A 480 -8.36 -23.04 -11.94
CA THR A 480 -8.27 -21.94 -10.98
C THR A 480 -7.86 -20.63 -11.66
N GLU A 481 -6.89 -20.67 -12.57
CA GLU A 481 -6.48 -19.51 -13.37
C GLU A 481 -7.55 -19.03 -14.36
N ARG A 482 -8.63 -19.80 -14.53
CA ARG A 482 -9.78 -19.51 -15.39
C ARG A 482 -11.08 -19.25 -14.61
N ASP A 483 -10.96 -18.94 -13.33
CA ASP A 483 -12.06 -18.60 -12.43
C ASP A 483 -13.15 -19.71 -12.35
N LYS A 484 -12.80 -20.97 -12.68
CA LYS A 484 -13.70 -22.14 -12.52
C LYS A 484 -13.43 -22.83 -11.18
N ILE A 485 -13.64 -22.10 -10.09
CA ILE A 485 -13.26 -22.51 -8.72
C ILE A 485 -13.94 -23.82 -8.30
N ASP A 486 -15.24 -23.98 -8.54
CA ASP A 486 -15.98 -25.20 -8.17
C ASP A 486 -15.37 -26.48 -8.78
N LYS A 487 -15.02 -26.42 -10.06
CA LYS A 487 -14.42 -27.55 -10.78
C LYS A 487 -12.99 -27.81 -10.30
N ALA A 488 -12.24 -26.76 -9.98
CA ALA A 488 -10.90 -26.88 -9.41
C ALA A 488 -10.94 -27.54 -8.02
N LEU A 489 -11.85 -27.12 -7.14
CA LEU A 489 -12.07 -27.71 -5.83
C LEU A 489 -12.42 -29.20 -5.92
N GLY A 490 -13.27 -29.59 -6.89
CA GLY A 490 -13.56 -31.00 -7.17
C GLY A 490 -12.30 -31.83 -7.47
N LEU A 491 -11.39 -31.31 -8.29
CA LEU A 491 -10.12 -31.99 -8.60
C LEU A 491 -9.14 -31.98 -7.43
N TYR A 492 -9.02 -30.88 -6.68
CA TYR A 492 -8.17 -30.85 -5.48
C TYR A 492 -8.65 -31.84 -4.43
N ASN A 493 -9.96 -31.98 -4.24
CA ASN A 493 -10.54 -33.00 -3.36
C ASN A 493 -10.24 -34.42 -3.87
N GLN A 494 -10.28 -34.64 -5.18
CA GLN A 494 -9.88 -35.92 -5.77
C GLN A 494 -8.40 -36.25 -5.50
N ILE A 495 -7.52 -35.25 -5.52
CA ILE A 495 -6.10 -35.44 -5.17
C ILE A 495 -5.97 -35.81 -3.69
N LEU A 496 -6.68 -35.15 -2.78
CA LEU A 496 -6.66 -35.49 -1.35
C LEU A 496 -7.22 -36.87 -1.03
N LEU A 497 -8.16 -37.38 -1.84
CA LEU A 497 -8.62 -38.76 -1.71
C LEU A 497 -7.51 -39.77 -2.02
N ASN A 498 -6.63 -39.45 -2.99
CA ASN A 498 -5.51 -40.30 -3.37
C ASN A 498 -4.28 -40.11 -2.45
N ASP A 499 -3.99 -38.87 -2.04
CA ASP A 499 -2.92 -38.51 -1.11
C ASP A 499 -3.42 -37.52 -0.04
N PRO A 500 -3.90 -38.03 1.11
CA PRO A 500 -4.38 -37.20 2.21
C PRO A 500 -3.28 -36.37 2.90
N THR A 501 -2.00 -36.64 2.61
CA THR A 501 -0.86 -35.95 3.24
C THR A 501 -0.35 -34.76 2.43
N ASN A 502 -0.89 -34.54 1.22
CA ASN A 502 -0.49 -33.45 0.35
C ASN A 502 -0.85 -32.08 0.96
N MET A 503 0.13 -31.46 1.61
CA MET A 503 -0.04 -30.18 2.30
C MET A 503 -0.30 -29.02 1.35
N TYR A 504 0.29 -29.05 0.15
CA TYR A 504 0.09 -28.03 -0.88
C TYR A 504 -1.38 -27.96 -1.30
N VAL A 505 -1.99 -29.11 -1.57
CA VAL A 505 -3.40 -29.19 -1.96
C VAL A 505 -4.32 -28.76 -0.82
N LYS A 506 -4.02 -29.14 0.44
CA LYS A 506 -4.79 -28.66 1.61
C LYS A 506 -4.78 -27.14 1.72
N SER A 507 -3.59 -26.52 1.63
CA SER A 507 -3.50 -25.06 1.67
C SER A 507 -4.24 -24.40 0.52
N ARG A 508 -4.20 -25.01 -0.68
CA ARG A 508 -4.86 -24.43 -1.85
C ARG A 508 -6.38 -24.52 -1.76
N ILE A 509 -6.93 -25.61 -1.23
CA ILE A 509 -8.38 -25.72 -0.96
C ILE A 509 -8.80 -24.68 0.07
N GLU A 510 -8.06 -24.54 1.17
CA GLU A 510 -8.37 -23.55 2.22
C GLU A 510 -8.40 -22.12 1.66
N GLU A 511 -7.39 -21.75 0.87
CA GLU A 511 -7.30 -20.46 0.19
C GLU A 511 -8.50 -20.23 -0.74
N LEU A 512 -8.82 -21.19 -1.60
CA LEU A 512 -9.92 -21.07 -2.55
C LEU A 512 -11.30 -21.09 -1.89
N SER A 513 -11.47 -21.83 -0.78
CA SER A 513 -12.70 -21.78 0.00
C SER A 513 -12.91 -20.43 0.67
N GLN A 514 -11.83 -19.80 1.17
CA GLN A 514 -11.91 -18.46 1.75
C GLN A 514 -12.24 -17.41 0.68
N GLU A 515 -11.64 -17.52 -0.51
CA GLU A 515 -11.96 -16.63 -1.64
C GLU A 515 -13.43 -16.75 -2.06
N ALA A 516 -13.95 -17.99 -2.18
CA ALA A 516 -15.36 -18.23 -2.50
C ALA A 516 -16.31 -17.69 -1.41
N GLU A 517 -16.00 -17.92 -0.14
CA GLU A 517 -16.79 -17.39 0.99
C GLU A 517 -16.81 -15.85 1.02
N LEU A 518 -15.72 -15.19 0.64
CA LEU A 518 -15.64 -13.74 0.54
C LEU A 518 -16.47 -13.19 -0.62
N GLU A 519 -16.47 -13.87 -1.77
CA GLU A 519 -17.26 -13.49 -2.95
C GLU A 519 -18.76 -13.60 -2.65
N ASP A 520 -19.19 -14.70 -2.03
CA ASP A 520 -20.56 -14.88 -1.54
C ASP A 520 -20.94 -13.80 -0.50
N ALA A 521 -20.02 -13.46 0.41
CA ALA A 521 -20.26 -12.41 1.41
C ALA A 521 -20.42 -11.03 0.77
N GLU A 522 -19.60 -10.68 -0.23
CA GLU A 522 -19.70 -9.41 -0.96
C GLU A 522 -21.04 -9.30 -1.70
N GLU A 523 -21.50 -10.37 -2.37
CA GLU A 523 -22.79 -10.37 -3.06
C GLU A 523 -23.95 -10.15 -2.08
N VAL A 524 -23.93 -10.82 -0.93
CA VAL A 524 -24.95 -10.67 0.12
C VAL A 524 -24.94 -9.27 0.72
N ILE A 525 -23.75 -8.72 1.00
CA ILE A 525 -23.59 -7.36 1.54
C ILE A 525 -24.10 -6.31 0.55
N ASP A 526 -23.80 -6.47 -0.74
CA ASP A 526 -24.31 -5.60 -1.81
C ASP A 526 -25.84 -5.64 -1.88
N LEU A 527 -26.42 -6.83 -1.74
CA LEU A 527 -27.87 -7.00 -1.69
C LEU A 527 -28.48 -6.29 -0.46
N PHE A 528 -27.84 -6.35 0.70
CA PHE A 528 -28.30 -5.66 1.90
C PHE A 528 -28.23 -4.14 1.78
N MET A 529 -27.24 -3.60 1.06
CA MET A 529 -27.14 -2.16 0.80
C MET A 529 -28.28 -1.61 -0.06
N CYS A 530 -29.00 -2.46 -0.79
CA CYS A 530 -30.21 -2.04 -1.51
C CYS A 530 -31.35 -1.61 -0.57
N VAL A 531 -31.30 -1.98 0.71
CA VAL A 531 -32.31 -1.62 1.71
C VAL A 531 -32.13 -0.15 2.17
N PRO A 532 -33.16 0.71 2.05
CA PRO A 532 -33.08 2.11 2.45
C PRO A 532 -32.65 2.32 3.91
N GLY A 533 -31.49 2.96 4.09
CA GLY A 533 -30.92 3.26 5.42
C GLY A 533 -29.86 2.25 5.90
N VAL A 534 -29.66 1.15 5.17
CA VAL A 534 -28.55 0.22 5.34
C VAL A 534 -27.42 0.65 4.40
N GLY A 535 -26.39 1.29 4.98
CA GLY A 535 -25.13 1.54 4.25
C GLY A 535 -24.13 0.42 4.50
N LEU A 536 -22.98 0.47 3.84
CA LEU A 536 -21.92 -0.56 3.93
C LEU A 536 -21.65 -1.05 5.36
N ALA A 537 -21.40 -0.13 6.31
CA ALA A 537 -21.09 -0.48 7.70
C ALA A 537 -22.24 -1.20 8.44
N ARG A 538 -23.49 -1.06 7.99
CA ARG A 538 -24.65 -1.75 8.56
C ARG A 538 -24.93 -3.06 7.83
N ALA A 539 -24.71 -3.10 6.52
CA ALA A 539 -24.78 -4.33 5.73
C ALA A 539 -23.75 -5.36 6.23
N THR A 540 -22.52 -4.92 6.48
CA THR A 540 -21.47 -5.76 7.08
C THR A 540 -21.84 -6.21 8.50
N ALA A 541 -22.38 -5.32 9.33
CA ALA A 541 -22.80 -5.67 10.69
C ALA A 541 -23.97 -6.68 10.71
N LEU A 542 -24.90 -6.61 9.75
CA LEU A 542 -25.97 -7.60 9.58
C LEU A 542 -25.41 -8.97 9.21
N TYR A 543 -24.46 -9.00 8.28
CA TYR A 543 -23.78 -10.23 7.86
C TYR A 543 -23.00 -10.87 9.01
N GLU A 544 -22.14 -10.10 9.68
CA GLU A 544 -21.40 -10.54 10.87
C GLU A 544 -22.31 -10.91 12.06
N GLY A 545 -23.50 -10.31 12.11
CA GLY A 545 -24.56 -10.60 13.08
C GLY A 545 -25.29 -11.92 12.86
N GLY A 546 -24.90 -12.70 11.85
CA GLY A 546 -25.45 -14.02 11.54
C GLY A 546 -26.56 -14.02 10.49
N ILE A 547 -26.83 -12.89 9.84
CA ILE A 547 -27.79 -12.81 8.73
C ILE A 547 -26.99 -12.92 7.42
N THR A 548 -26.80 -14.14 6.93
CA THR A 548 -25.91 -14.43 5.79
C THR A 548 -26.64 -14.59 4.46
N SER A 549 -27.95 -14.36 4.42
CA SER A 549 -28.74 -14.45 3.18
C SER A 549 -29.93 -13.50 3.17
N TRP A 550 -30.42 -13.17 1.97
CA TRP A 550 -31.60 -12.32 1.76
C TRP A 550 -32.86 -12.86 2.44
N THR A 551 -33.03 -14.18 2.39
CA THR A 551 -34.19 -14.86 2.97
C THR A 551 -34.19 -14.75 4.49
N GLN A 552 -33.02 -14.88 5.12
CA GLN A 552 -32.85 -14.65 6.55
C GLN A 552 -33.09 -13.19 6.92
N LEU A 553 -32.63 -12.23 6.11
CA LEU A 553 -32.88 -10.81 6.36
C LEU A 553 -34.39 -10.49 6.30
N LYS A 554 -35.12 -11.05 5.32
CA LYS A 554 -36.58 -10.93 5.23
C LYS A 554 -37.29 -11.59 6.42
N ALA A 555 -36.81 -12.74 6.89
CA ALA A 555 -37.40 -13.47 8.00
C ALA A 555 -37.10 -12.83 9.39
N ALA A 556 -36.00 -12.08 9.53
CA ALA A 556 -35.58 -11.48 10.79
C ALA A 556 -36.67 -10.59 11.41
N SER A 557 -36.88 -10.72 12.73
CA SER A 557 -37.80 -9.85 13.48
C SER A 557 -37.18 -8.48 13.77
N GLU A 558 -37.99 -7.49 14.17
CA GLU A 558 -37.48 -6.17 14.56
C GLU A 558 -36.49 -6.27 15.74
N ALA A 559 -36.69 -7.22 16.65
CA ALA A 559 -35.80 -7.47 17.78
C ALA A 559 -34.46 -8.07 17.32
N ASP A 560 -34.48 -9.00 16.35
CA ASP A 560 -33.26 -9.61 15.81
C ASP A 560 -32.39 -8.58 15.11
N LEU A 561 -33.00 -7.67 14.34
CA LEU A 561 -32.30 -6.58 13.67
C LEU A 561 -31.75 -5.55 14.67
N ALA A 562 -32.46 -5.27 15.77
CA ALA A 562 -32.01 -4.31 16.79
C ALA A 562 -30.88 -4.87 17.69
N ASN A 563 -30.74 -6.21 17.77
CA ASN A 563 -29.63 -6.85 18.47
C ASN A 563 -28.29 -6.70 17.72
N VAL A 564 -28.31 -6.36 16.43
CA VAL A 564 -27.11 -6.14 15.65
C VAL A 564 -26.46 -4.79 16.01
N LYS A 565 -25.17 -4.85 16.36
CA LYS A 565 -24.39 -3.68 16.79
C LYS A 565 -24.42 -2.57 15.73
N GLY A 566 -24.93 -1.40 16.09
CA GLY A 566 -25.04 -0.25 15.17
C GLY A 566 -26.42 -0.07 14.51
N ILE A 567 -27.38 -0.94 14.82
CA ILE A 567 -28.78 -0.81 14.41
C ILE A 567 -29.64 -0.46 15.63
N SER A 568 -30.10 0.78 15.71
CA SER A 568 -31.06 1.20 16.74
C SER A 568 -32.45 0.60 16.49
N GLU A 569 -33.27 0.39 17.52
CA GLU A 569 -34.66 -0.08 17.39
C GLU A 569 -35.49 0.73 16.36
N ARG A 570 -35.31 2.06 16.33
CA ARG A 570 -35.98 2.94 15.35
C ARG A 570 -35.59 2.63 13.91
N LEU A 571 -34.31 2.25 13.71
CA LEU A 571 -33.78 1.90 12.41
C LEU A 571 -34.19 0.47 12.01
N ALA A 572 -34.18 -0.48 12.95
CA ALA A 572 -34.68 -1.85 12.75
C ALA A 572 -36.13 -1.85 12.23
N LYS A 573 -37.01 -1.05 12.84
CA LYS A 573 -38.40 -0.85 12.40
C LYS A 573 -38.50 -0.27 10.98
N LYS A 574 -37.60 0.66 10.63
CA LYS A 574 -37.55 1.26 9.29
C LYS A 574 -37.05 0.27 8.23
N ILE A 575 -36.05 -0.54 8.58
CA ILE A 575 -35.52 -1.63 7.75
C ILE A 575 -36.62 -2.64 7.49
N LYS A 576 -37.31 -3.14 8.54
CA LYS A 576 -38.38 -4.12 8.39
C LYS A 576 -39.52 -3.62 7.52
N LYS A 577 -39.99 -2.38 7.76
CA LYS A 577 -41.01 -1.74 6.93
C LYS A 577 -40.59 -1.61 5.45
N SER A 578 -39.30 -1.43 5.18
CA SER A 578 -38.79 -1.33 3.82
C SER A 578 -38.70 -2.70 3.14
N LEU A 579 -38.34 -3.75 3.90
CA LEU A 579 -38.28 -5.13 3.43
C LEU A 579 -39.66 -5.69 3.07
N ASP A 580 -40.71 -5.34 3.83
CA ASP A 580 -42.10 -5.77 3.55
C ASP A 580 -42.63 -5.22 2.21
N GLY A 581 -41.98 -4.20 1.63
CA GLY A 581 -42.33 -3.60 0.34
C GLY A 581 -41.42 -4.00 -0.83
N MET A 582 -40.48 -4.93 -0.63
CA MET A 582 -39.52 -5.38 -1.65
C MET A 582 -39.76 -6.85 -2.01
N GLU A 583 -40.10 -7.12 -3.27
CA GLU A 583 -40.19 -8.50 -3.80
C GLU A 583 -38.82 -9.12 -4.04
#